data_AF-M1Z722-F1
#
_entry.id   AF-M1Z722-F1
#
_cell.length_a   1.000
_cell.length_b   1.000
_cell.length_c   1.000
_cell.angle_alpha   90.00
_cell.angle_beta   90.00
_cell.angle_gamma   90.00
#
_symmetry.space_group_name_H-M   'P 1'
#
loop_
_entity.id
_entity.type
_entity.pdbx_description
1 polymer ?
#
loop_
_entity_poly.entity_id
_entity_poly.type
_entity_poly.pdbx_seq_one_letter_code
_entity_poly.pdbx_strand_id
1 'polypeptide(L)'
;MRCRGDLWSPVYDYCKLLFNGIIRISRIMFIKLINKYNESLIRKGDFMKKIIVSLFAILLVFSLVACNQKSTNEELTIDIGDSDKFNREEINNAIKIVKDNFAFPASTLTKIWYDEEESDRNIKFYLENGKGEGTGVKPEDIIVLLSNFDVDDSEDNPVFSPGSYENYQWLLIRDNKDSEWMIDDQGY
;
A
#
# COMPACT_ATOMS: atom_id res chain seq x y z
N MET A 1 19.60 22.45 8.84
CA MET A 1 20.06 21.09 9.19
C MET A 1 18.90 20.15 8.84
N ARG A 2 19.04 19.36 7.77
CA ARG A 2 17.99 18.47 7.25
C ARG A 2 17.65 17.38 8.27
N CYS A 3 16.39 17.32 8.70
CA CYS A 3 15.82 16.07 9.19
C CYS A 3 15.29 15.32 7.98
N ARG A 4 16.03 14.27 7.60
CA ARG A 4 15.69 13.31 6.55
C ARG A 4 14.53 12.46 7.09
N GLY A 5 13.42 12.43 6.37
CA GLY A 5 12.32 11.52 6.65
C GLY A 5 12.73 10.11 6.26
N ASP A 6 12.90 9.25 7.26
CA ASP A 6 12.88 7.80 7.14
C ASP A 6 12.17 7.27 8.39
N LEU A 7 10.88 7.58 8.56
CA LEU A 7 10.03 6.85 9.50
C LEU A 7 9.30 5.75 8.72
N TRP A 8 10.06 4.91 8.04
CA TRP A 8 9.67 3.52 7.84
C TRP A 8 9.30 3.01 9.22
N SER A 9 8.01 2.73 9.47
CA SER A 9 7.57 2.23 10.77
C SER A 9 8.49 1.05 11.12
N PRO A 10 9.32 1.15 12.18
CA PRO A 10 10.22 0.08 12.57
C PRO A 10 9.45 -1.22 12.81
N VAL A 11 8.17 -1.09 13.13
CA VAL A 11 7.22 -2.18 13.31
C VAL A 11 6.99 -2.98 12.03
N TYR A 12 6.92 -2.35 10.85
CA TYR A 12 6.63 -3.07 9.60
C TYR A 12 7.83 -3.89 9.11
N ASP A 13 9.03 -3.31 9.17
CA ASP A 13 10.26 -4.04 8.87
C ASP A 13 10.61 -5.06 9.95
N TYR A 14 10.34 -4.77 11.24
CA TYR A 14 10.42 -5.79 12.28
C TYR A 14 9.44 -6.92 12.03
N CYS A 15 8.19 -6.65 11.67
CA CYS A 15 7.21 -7.68 11.38
C CYS A 15 7.63 -8.52 10.17
N LYS A 16 8.18 -7.93 9.11
CA LYS A 16 8.66 -8.65 7.93
C LYS A 16 9.91 -9.48 8.23
N LEU A 17 10.86 -8.95 9.02
CA LEU A 17 12.06 -9.67 9.47
C LEU A 17 11.75 -10.76 10.49
N LEU A 18 10.82 -10.52 11.42
CA LEU A 18 10.31 -11.51 12.37
C LEU A 18 9.54 -12.60 11.64
N PHE A 19 8.69 -12.25 10.68
CA PHE A 19 7.93 -13.22 9.89
C PHE A 19 8.87 -14.10 9.06
N ASN A 20 9.83 -13.51 8.34
CA ASN A 20 10.83 -14.25 7.57
C ASN A 20 11.78 -15.06 8.47
N GLY A 21 12.14 -14.53 9.65
CA GLY A 21 12.96 -15.20 10.65
C GLY A 21 12.25 -16.41 11.28
N ILE A 22 10.99 -16.25 11.66
CA ILE A 22 10.11 -17.30 12.17
C ILE A 22 9.90 -18.37 11.10
N ILE A 23 9.67 -17.99 9.83
CA ILE A 23 9.58 -18.95 8.71
C ILE A 23 10.89 -19.75 8.56
N ARG A 24 12.04 -19.09 8.67
CA ARG A 24 13.36 -19.73 8.51
C ARG A 24 13.67 -20.69 9.67
N ILE A 25 13.39 -20.29 10.90
CA ILE A 25 13.54 -21.15 12.10
C ILE A 25 12.55 -22.31 12.05
N SER A 26 11.31 -22.05 11.64
CA SER A 26 10.29 -23.08 11.47
C SER A 26 10.71 -24.09 10.40
N ARG A 27 11.28 -23.66 9.25
CA ARG A 27 11.86 -24.56 8.24
C ARG A 27 12.99 -25.42 8.80
N ILE A 28 13.91 -24.84 9.58
CA ILE A 28 15.06 -25.59 10.12
C ILE A 28 14.60 -26.60 11.18
N MET A 29 13.70 -26.21 12.08
CA MET A 29 13.12 -27.14 13.06
C MET A 29 12.31 -28.24 12.37
N PHE A 30 11.54 -27.91 11.33
CA PHE A 30 10.77 -28.86 10.56
C PHE A 30 11.66 -29.86 9.81
N ILE A 31 12.77 -29.41 9.20
CA ILE A 31 13.75 -30.31 8.57
C ILE A 31 14.43 -31.23 9.60
N LYS A 32 14.80 -30.70 10.77
CA LYS A 32 15.36 -31.53 11.86
C LYS A 32 14.34 -32.56 12.38
N LEU A 33 13.06 -32.18 12.47
CA LEU A 33 11.98 -33.09 12.84
C LEU A 33 11.76 -34.15 11.76
N ILE A 34 11.70 -33.78 10.48
CA ILE A 34 11.59 -34.72 9.35
C ILE A 34 12.73 -35.73 9.37
N ASN A 35 13.98 -35.26 9.54
CA ASN A 35 15.14 -36.15 9.55
C ASN A 35 15.10 -37.12 10.76
N LYS A 36 14.73 -36.63 11.95
CA LYS A 36 14.56 -37.45 13.15
C LYS A 36 13.42 -38.48 12.99
N TYR A 37 12.33 -38.11 12.32
CA TYR A 37 11.21 -39.00 12.04
C TYR A 37 11.54 -40.02 10.94
N ASN A 38 12.28 -39.65 9.90
CA ASN A 38 12.71 -40.57 8.85
C ASN A 38 13.59 -41.70 9.41
N GLU A 39 14.50 -41.41 10.34
CA GLU A 39 15.29 -42.45 11.03
C GLU A 39 14.45 -43.38 11.94
N SER A 40 13.34 -42.86 12.47
CA SER A 40 12.36 -43.63 13.26
C SER A 40 11.46 -44.51 12.38
N LEU A 41 11.07 -44.02 11.19
CA LEU A 41 10.16 -44.67 10.25
C LEU A 41 10.77 -45.85 9.50
N ILE A 42 12.09 -45.84 9.28
CA ILE A 42 12.82 -47.00 8.73
C ILE A 42 12.67 -48.24 9.65
N ARG A 43 12.23 -48.06 10.90
CA ARG A 43 12.16 -49.13 11.91
C ARG A 43 10.79 -49.80 12.10
N LYS A 44 9.66 -49.23 11.64
CA LYS A 44 8.32 -49.82 11.88
C LYS A 44 7.36 -49.61 10.69
N GLY A 45 7.06 -50.72 10.01
CA GLY A 45 6.36 -50.82 8.74
C GLY A 45 4.92 -50.30 8.69
N ASP A 46 4.57 -49.83 7.49
CA ASP A 46 3.29 -49.52 6.82
C ASP A 46 2.15 -48.78 7.53
N PHE A 47 1.94 -48.91 8.83
CA PHE A 47 0.84 -48.23 9.52
C PHE A 47 1.12 -46.73 9.72
N MET A 48 2.37 -46.35 10.00
CA MET A 48 2.75 -44.95 10.20
C MET A 48 2.82 -44.13 8.90
N LYS A 49 3.01 -44.77 7.74
CA LYS A 49 3.01 -44.09 6.43
C LYS A 49 1.64 -43.49 6.11
N LYS A 50 0.56 -44.21 6.42
CA LYS A 50 -0.82 -43.75 6.20
C LYS A 50 -1.20 -42.56 7.08
N ILE A 51 -0.75 -42.56 8.34
CA ILE A 51 -0.96 -41.44 9.28
C ILE A 51 -0.18 -40.20 8.85
N ILE A 52 1.05 -40.36 8.37
CA ILE A 52 1.88 -39.24 7.90
C ILE A 52 1.29 -38.62 6.63
N VAL A 53 0.86 -39.43 5.66
CA VAL A 53 0.19 -38.93 4.45
C VAL A 53 -1.08 -38.17 4.82
N SER A 54 -1.86 -38.66 5.79
CA SER A 54 -3.06 -37.99 6.27
C SER A 54 -2.77 -36.65 6.95
N LEU A 55 -1.70 -36.54 7.75
CA LEU A 55 -1.30 -35.28 8.40
C LEU A 55 -0.79 -34.23 7.41
N PHE A 56 -0.04 -34.65 6.38
CA PHE A 56 0.40 -33.74 5.30
C PHE A 56 -0.77 -33.21 4.47
N ALA A 57 -1.80 -34.03 4.22
CA ALA A 57 -3.00 -33.59 3.51
C ALA A 57 -3.78 -32.52 4.28
N ILE A 58 -3.88 -32.62 5.61
CA ILE A 58 -4.56 -31.65 6.46
C ILE A 58 -3.81 -30.30 6.49
N LEU A 59 -2.47 -30.33 6.55
CA LEU A 59 -1.63 -29.13 6.52
C LEU A 59 -1.76 -28.32 5.21
N LEU A 60 -1.98 -28.99 4.07
CA LEU A 60 -2.22 -28.33 2.78
C LEU A 60 -3.58 -27.62 2.71
N VAL A 61 -4.59 -28.10 3.45
CA VAL A 61 -5.92 -27.48 3.50
C VAL A 61 -5.90 -26.17 4.30
N PHE A 62 -5.06 -26.06 5.34
CA PHE A 62 -4.94 -24.83 6.14
C PHE A 62 -4.17 -23.70 5.42
N SER A 63 -3.32 -24.01 4.43
CA SER A 63 -2.68 -22.99 3.60
C SER A 63 -3.59 -22.36 2.53
N LEU A 64 -4.83 -22.85 2.37
CA LEU A 64 -5.79 -22.31 1.39
C LEU A 64 -6.76 -21.27 1.96
N VAL A 65 -6.62 -20.87 3.23
CA VAL A 65 -7.34 -19.71 3.76
C VAL A 65 -6.60 -18.44 3.33
N ALA A 66 -6.59 -18.18 2.02
CA ALA A 66 -6.43 -16.82 1.52
C ALA A 66 -7.73 -16.09 1.85
N CYS A 67 -7.67 -15.03 2.65
CA CYS A 67 -8.78 -14.12 2.82
C CYS A 67 -9.20 -13.61 1.43
N ASN A 68 -10.35 -14.06 0.92
CA ASN A 68 -11.03 -13.39 -0.18
C ASN A 68 -11.47 -12.03 0.36
N GLN A 69 -10.66 -10.99 0.17
CA GLN A 69 -11.16 -9.63 0.20
C GLN A 69 -12.20 -9.55 -0.92
N LYS A 70 -13.45 -9.34 -0.52
CA LYS A 70 -14.57 -9.14 -1.43
C LYS A 70 -14.36 -7.78 -2.10
N SER A 71 -13.71 -7.76 -3.26
CA SER A 71 -13.71 -6.58 -4.11
C SER A 71 -15.10 -6.46 -4.75
N THR A 72 -15.93 -5.59 -4.20
CA THR A 72 -16.98 -4.96 -4.99
C THR A 72 -16.26 -4.23 -6.11
N ASN A 73 -16.30 -4.80 -7.31
CA ASN A 73 -15.60 -4.27 -8.48
C ASN A 73 -16.36 -3.04 -9.00
N GLU A 74 -16.36 -1.95 -8.25
CA GLU A 74 -16.47 -0.63 -8.85
C GLU A 74 -15.11 -0.33 -9.47
N GLU A 75 -15.08 -0.23 -10.79
CA GLU A 75 -13.84 -0.03 -11.53
C GLU A 75 -13.32 1.39 -11.26
N LEU A 76 -12.23 1.48 -10.51
CA LEU A 76 -11.49 2.71 -10.29
C LEU A 76 -11.15 3.35 -11.65
N THR A 77 -11.71 4.53 -11.92
CA THR A 77 -11.42 5.29 -13.12
C THR A 77 -10.11 6.06 -12.94
N ILE A 78 -9.17 5.91 -13.89
CA ILE A 78 -7.93 6.66 -13.93
C ILE A 78 -7.92 7.51 -15.18
N ASP A 79 -7.76 8.83 -15.03
CA ASP A 79 -7.71 9.78 -16.13
C ASP A 79 -6.41 10.59 -16.05
N ILE A 80 -5.59 10.52 -17.10
CA ILE A 80 -4.30 11.22 -17.15
C ILE A 80 -4.38 12.16 -18.32
N GLY A 81 -4.60 13.44 -18.02
CA GLY A 81 -4.58 14.52 -19.00
C GLY A 81 -3.22 14.68 -19.65
N ASP A 82 -3.18 15.55 -20.66
CA ASP A 82 -1.92 15.94 -21.28
C ASP A 82 -1.04 16.69 -20.27
N SER A 83 0.28 16.53 -20.39
CA SER A 83 1.23 17.18 -19.50
C SER A 83 2.50 17.55 -20.24
N ASP A 84 2.94 18.79 -20.06
CA ASP A 84 4.25 19.27 -20.50
C ASP A 84 5.30 19.10 -19.39
N LYS A 85 4.87 18.99 -18.12
CA LYS A 85 5.76 18.93 -16.95
C LYS A 85 6.19 17.51 -16.58
N PHE A 86 5.25 16.58 -16.58
CA PHE A 86 5.47 15.21 -16.13
C PHE A 86 5.22 14.25 -17.26
N ASN A 87 6.12 13.28 -17.41
CA ASN A 87 5.84 12.19 -18.30
C ASN A 87 4.82 11.21 -17.67
N ARG A 88 4.21 10.36 -18.50
CA ARG A 88 3.17 9.41 -18.06
C ARG A 88 3.64 8.46 -16.96
N GLU A 89 4.91 8.07 -16.92
CA GLU A 89 5.46 7.21 -15.86
C GLU A 89 5.53 7.95 -14.52
N GLU A 90 5.94 9.22 -14.52
CA GLU A 90 5.97 10.05 -13.32
C GLU A 90 4.58 10.21 -12.71
N ILE A 91 3.56 10.47 -13.53
CA ILE A 91 2.16 10.60 -13.10
C ILE A 91 1.64 9.24 -12.59
N ASN A 92 1.91 8.15 -13.29
CA ASN A 92 1.51 6.81 -12.85
C ASN A 92 2.12 6.43 -11.50
N ASN A 93 3.39 6.80 -11.26
CA ASN A 93 4.05 6.57 -9.99
C ASN A 93 3.39 7.37 -8.86
N ALA A 94 3.00 8.62 -9.11
CA ALA A 94 2.25 9.42 -8.14
C ALA A 94 0.86 8.81 -7.85
N ILE A 95 0.13 8.37 -8.88
CA ILE A 95 -1.17 7.70 -8.74
C ILE A 95 -1.04 6.43 -7.89
N LYS A 96 0.02 5.65 -8.10
CA LYS A 96 0.29 4.47 -7.29
C LYS A 96 0.44 4.82 -5.81
N ILE A 97 1.17 5.88 -5.47
CA ILE A 97 1.33 6.34 -4.09
C ILE A 97 -0.03 6.72 -3.48
N VAL A 98 -0.89 7.42 -4.21
CA VAL A 98 -2.26 7.73 -3.75
C VAL A 98 -3.07 6.45 -3.50
N LYS A 99 -3.06 5.50 -4.45
CA LYS A 99 -3.79 4.22 -4.30
C LYS A 99 -3.31 3.42 -3.09
N ASP A 100 -2.00 3.37 -2.87
CA ASP A 100 -1.40 2.60 -1.79
C ASP A 100 -1.68 3.24 -0.40
N ASN A 101 -1.99 4.54 -0.35
CA ASN A 101 -2.27 5.29 0.88
C ASN A 101 -3.75 5.66 1.07
N PHE A 102 -4.63 5.37 0.10
CA PHE A 102 -6.07 5.55 0.24
C PHE A 102 -6.62 4.52 1.24
N ALA A 103 -6.80 4.93 2.48
CA ALA A 103 -7.23 4.08 3.58
C ALA A 103 -8.31 4.74 4.44
N PHE A 104 -9.19 5.52 3.82
CA PHE A 104 -10.34 6.10 4.52
C PHE A 104 -11.35 5.00 4.88
N PRO A 105 -11.75 4.86 6.16
CA PRO A 105 -12.73 3.86 6.57
C PRO A 105 -14.05 4.03 5.82
N ALA A 106 -14.76 2.94 5.56
CA ALA A 106 -16.08 2.98 4.92
C ALA A 106 -16.13 3.78 3.60
N SER A 107 -14.98 3.87 2.90
CA SER A 107 -14.83 4.70 1.70
C SER A 107 -14.39 3.87 0.49
N THR A 108 -14.93 4.18 -0.68
CA THR A 108 -14.59 3.56 -1.96
C THR A 108 -14.01 4.62 -2.90
N LEU A 109 -12.75 4.46 -3.31
CA LEU A 109 -12.10 5.33 -4.29
C LEU A 109 -12.63 5.03 -5.69
N THR A 110 -13.27 6.01 -6.33
CA THR A 110 -13.97 5.83 -7.62
C THR A 110 -13.23 6.46 -8.79
N LYS A 111 -12.50 7.57 -8.57
CA LYS A 111 -11.70 8.23 -9.61
C LYS A 111 -10.39 8.78 -9.05
N ILE A 112 -9.32 8.68 -9.83
CA ILE A 112 -8.10 9.48 -9.66
C ILE A 112 -7.75 10.12 -10.99
N TRP A 113 -7.35 11.39 -10.99
CA TRP A 113 -6.88 12.02 -12.21
C TRP A 113 -5.81 13.07 -11.99
N TYR A 114 -5.09 13.34 -13.07
CA TYR A 114 -4.15 14.44 -13.19
C TYR A 114 -4.65 15.43 -14.23
N ASP A 115 -4.76 16.69 -13.83
CA ASP A 115 -4.98 17.84 -14.68
C ASP A 115 -3.88 18.86 -14.38
N GLU A 116 -3.11 19.26 -15.40
CA GLU A 116 -1.94 20.12 -15.20
C GLU A 116 -2.32 21.53 -14.73
N GLU A 117 -3.44 22.08 -15.22
CA GLU A 117 -3.88 23.43 -14.84
C GLU A 117 -4.34 23.47 -13.38
N GLU A 118 -5.14 22.51 -12.95
CA GLU A 118 -5.56 22.36 -11.56
C GLU A 118 -4.37 22.03 -10.65
N SER A 119 -3.45 21.17 -11.09
CA SER A 119 -2.24 20.88 -10.33
C SER A 119 -1.42 22.16 -10.10
N ASP A 120 -1.22 22.97 -11.14
CA ASP A 120 -0.46 24.22 -11.06
C ASP A 120 -1.08 25.25 -10.14
N ARG A 121 -2.42 25.39 -10.17
CA ARG A 121 -3.14 26.27 -9.26
C ARG A 121 -2.93 25.87 -7.80
N ASN A 122 -3.02 24.57 -7.50
CA ASN A 122 -2.84 24.06 -6.14
C ASN A 122 -1.39 24.13 -5.68
N ILE A 123 -0.42 23.85 -6.57
CA ILE A 123 1.02 24.02 -6.29
C ILE A 123 1.32 25.48 -5.92
N LYS A 124 0.78 26.43 -6.68
CA LYS A 124 0.94 27.86 -6.38
C LYS A 124 0.40 28.20 -4.99
N PHE A 125 -0.82 27.75 -4.69
CA PHE A 125 -1.42 28.00 -3.37
C PHE A 125 -0.58 27.38 -2.24
N TYR A 126 -0.12 26.14 -2.41
CA TYR A 126 0.73 25.45 -1.44
C TYR A 126 2.07 26.15 -1.18
N LEU A 127 2.71 26.68 -2.22
CA LEU A 127 3.99 27.39 -2.12
C LEU A 127 3.83 28.82 -1.55
N GLU A 128 2.70 29.47 -1.78
CA GLU A 128 2.46 30.85 -1.34
C GLU A 128 1.78 30.94 0.04
N ASN A 129 0.98 29.95 0.42
CA ASN A 129 0.12 30.01 1.62
C ASN A 129 0.10 28.71 2.45
N GLY A 130 0.73 27.64 1.95
CA GLY A 130 0.69 26.30 2.56
C GLY A 130 2.01 25.92 3.23
N LYS A 131 2.16 24.62 3.51
CA LYS A 131 3.39 24.06 4.11
C LYS A 131 4.63 24.25 3.24
N GLY A 132 4.46 24.51 1.94
CA GLY A 132 5.54 24.75 0.99
C GLY A 132 6.21 26.12 1.15
N GLU A 133 5.56 27.08 1.81
CA GLU A 133 6.08 28.44 1.97
C GLU A 133 7.45 28.44 2.67
N GLY A 134 8.45 29.05 2.03
CA GLY A 134 9.80 29.18 2.59
C GLY A 134 10.61 27.87 2.69
N THR A 135 10.11 26.74 2.20
CA THR A 135 10.81 25.44 2.25
C THR A 135 11.91 25.29 1.20
N GLY A 136 11.81 26.02 0.09
CA GLY A 136 12.69 25.89 -1.07
C GLY A 136 12.41 24.66 -1.95
N VAL A 137 11.30 23.96 -1.72
CA VAL A 137 10.79 22.95 -2.66
C VAL A 137 10.45 23.63 -3.98
N LYS A 138 10.78 22.97 -5.09
CA LYS A 138 10.58 23.54 -6.41
C LYS A 138 9.25 23.07 -7.01
N PRO A 139 8.54 23.91 -7.79
CA PRO A 139 7.29 23.53 -8.42
C PRO A 139 7.37 22.24 -9.26
N GLU A 140 8.49 22.00 -9.96
CA GLU A 140 8.71 20.79 -10.77
C GLU A 140 8.88 19.48 -9.96
N ASP A 141 9.03 19.61 -8.65
CA ASP A 141 9.16 18.51 -7.70
C ASP A 141 7.90 18.36 -6.83
N ILE A 142 6.78 18.98 -7.25
CA ILE A 142 5.45 18.87 -6.63
C ILE A 142 4.45 18.45 -7.70
N ILE A 143 3.61 17.46 -7.40
CA ILE A 143 2.47 17.07 -8.23
C ILE A 143 1.22 17.01 -7.37
N VAL A 144 0.11 17.56 -7.88
CA VAL A 144 -1.19 17.46 -7.22
C VAL A 144 -2.10 16.56 -8.05
N LEU A 145 -2.61 15.51 -7.43
CA LEU A 145 -3.61 14.62 -8.01
C LEU A 145 -4.96 14.90 -7.37
N LEU A 146 -6.02 14.66 -8.14
CA LEU A 146 -7.39 14.79 -7.70
C LEU A 146 -8.05 13.42 -7.62
N SER A 147 -9.01 13.29 -6.72
CA SER A 147 -9.74 12.04 -6.53
C SER A 147 -11.21 12.24 -6.19
N ASN A 148 -12.01 11.25 -6.55
CA ASN A 148 -13.38 11.10 -6.09
C ASN A 148 -13.50 9.81 -5.29
N PHE A 149 -14.27 9.86 -4.22
CA PHE A 149 -14.58 8.68 -3.43
C PHE A 149 -15.96 8.82 -2.78
N ASP A 150 -16.59 7.68 -2.52
CA ASP A 150 -17.87 7.61 -1.83
C ASP A 150 -17.65 7.07 -0.42
N VAL A 151 -18.33 7.66 0.56
CA VAL A 151 -18.37 7.21 1.96
C VAL A 151 -19.74 6.62 2.21
N ASP A 152 -19.78 5.36 2.64
CA ASP A 152 -21.02 4.67 2.93
C ASP A 152 -21.71 5.23 4.21
N ASP A 153 -22.92 4.76 4.49
CA ASP A 153 -23.72 5.21 5.63
C ASP A 153 -23.41 4.50 6.95
N SER A 154 -22.36 3.68 7.00
CA SER A 154 -21.85 3.17 8.27
C SER A 154 -21.19 4.32 9.04
N GLU A 155 -21.53 4.47 10.31
CA GLU A 155 -20.92 5.46 11.22
C GLU A 155 -19.43 5.14 11.53
N ASP A 156 -18.78 4.33 10.69
CA ASP A 156 -17.43 3.80 10.86
C ASP A 156 -16.35 4.76 10.28
N ASN A 157 -16.74 5.84 9.59
CA ASN A 157 -15.81 6.90 9.18
C ASN A 157 -15.82 8.07 10.18
N PRO A 158 -14.71 8.30 10.92
CA PRO A 158 -14.65 9.36 11.92
C PRO A 158 -14.34 10.75 11.33
N VAL A 159 -13.98 10.84 10.04
CA VAL A 159 -13.52 12.07 9.38
C VAL A 159 -14.55 12.60 8.41
N PHE A 160 -15.17 11.72 7.64
CA PHE A 160 -16.08 12.06 6.55
C PHE A 160 -17.50 11.60 6.88
N SER A 161 -18.48 12.46 6.61
CA SER A 161 -19.89 12.08 6.64
C SER A 161 -20.22 11.21 5.42
N PRO A 162 -21.26 10.36 5.49
CA PRO A 162 -21.74 9.61 4.34
C PRO A 162 -22.03 10.51 3.13
N GLY A 163 -21.64 10.06 1.93
CA GLY A 163 -21.86 10.78 0.68
C GLY A 163 -20.67 10.74 -0.29
N SER A 164 -20.80 11.49 -1.38
CA SER A 164 -19.78 11.58 -2.44
C SER A 164 -18.86 12.77 -2.23
N TYR A 165 -17.56 12.52 -2.32
CA TYR A 165 -16.50 13.51 -2.22
C TYR A 165 -15.85 13.64 -3.59
N GLU A 166 -15.90 14.85 -4.16
CA GLU A 166 -15.33 15.14 -5.46
C GLU A 166 -14.13 16.07 -5.34
N ASN A 167 -13.16 15.92 -6.25
CA ASN A 167 -11.98 16.80 -6.36
C ASN A 167 -11.12 16.87 -5.09
N TYR A 168 -11.08 15.79 -4.30
CA TYR A 168 -10.23 15.71 -3.13
C TYR A 168 -8.77 15.65 -3.55
N GLN A 169 -7.95 16.53 -2.97
CA GLN A 169 -6.59 16.80 -3.43
C GLN A 169 -5.57 15.94 -2.69
N TRP A 170 -4.57 15.47 -3.43
CA TRP A 170 -3.39 14.79 -2.93
C TRP A 170 -2.16 15.56 -3.41
N LEU A 171 -1.44 16.21 -2.50
CA LEU A 171 -0.22 16.92 -2.82
C LEU A 171 0.98 16.04 -2.50
N LEU A 172 1.73 15.69 -3.55
CA LEU A 172 2.91 14.86 -3.45
C LEU A 172 4.16 15.69 -3.78
N ILE A 173 5.22 15.46 -3.03
CA ILE A 173 6.54 16.08 -3.23
C ILE A 173 7.60 15.02 -3.45
N ARG A 174 8.71 15.40 -4.06
CA ARG A 174 9.93 14.59 -4.15
C ARG A 174 11.16 15.46 -3.95
N ASP A 175 12.28 14.84 -3.57
CA ASP A 175 13.54 15.59 -3.36
C ASP A 175 14.18 16.08 -4.68
N ASN A 176 13.97 15.34 -5.77
CA ASN A 176 14.44 15.62 -7.12
C ASN A 176 13.78 14.63 -8.11
N LYS A 177 14.05 14.82 -9.41
CA LYS A 177 13.48 14.02 -10.51
C LYS A 177 13.64 12.50 -10.39
N ASP A 178 14.69 12.01 -9.75
CA ASP A 178 14.98 10.58 -9.61
C ASP A 178 14.45 9.98 -8.29
N SER A 179 13.85 10.81 -7.43
CA SER A 179 13.35 10.39 -6.11
C SER A 179 11.88 9.95 -6.18
N GLU A 180 11.49 9.05 -5.27
CA GLU A 180 10.10 8.61 -5.13
C GLU A 180 9.20 9.76 -4.65
N TRP A 181 7.94 9.74 -5.09
CA TRP A 181 6.91 10.65 -4.60
C TRP A 181 6.51 10.31 -3.16
N MET A 182 6.25 11.33 -2.36
CA MET A 182 5.72 11.21 -1.00
C MET A 182 4.54 12.17 -0.84
N ILE A 183 3.48 11.75 -0.13
CA ILE A 183 2.36 12.64 0.20
C ILE A 183 2.83 13.62 1.26
N ASP A 184 2.72 14.92 0.98
CA ASP A 184 3.00 16.01 1.93
C ASP A 184 1.70 16.60 2.50
N ASP A 185 0.64 16.63 1.68
CA ASP A 185 -0.68 17.05 2.12
C ASP A 185 -1.83 16.38 1.38
N GLN A 186 -3.03 16.46 1.98
CA GLN A 186 -4.27 15.99 1.38
C GLN A 186 -5.47 16.74 1.96
N GLY A 187 -6.47 17.04 1.14
CA GLY A 187 -7.64 17.79 1.61
C GLY A 187 -8.35 18.61 0.53
N TYR A 188 -9.09 19.61 1.00
CA TYR A 188 -9.75 20.66 0.23
C TYR A 188 -9.13 22.02 0.52
#